data_AF-A0A848FHK2-F1
#
_entry.id   AF-A0A848FHK2-F1
#
_cell.length_a   1.000
_cell.length_b   1.000
_cell.length_c   1.000
_cell.angle_alpha   90.00
_cell.angle_beta   90.00
_cell.angle_gamma   90.00
#
_symmetry.space_group_name_H-M   'P 1'
#
loop_
_entity.id
_entity.type
_entity.pdbx_description
1 polymer ?
#
loop_
_entity_poly.entity_id
_entity_poly.type
_entity_poly.pdbx_seq_one_letter_code
_entity_poly.pdbx_strand_id
1 'polypeptide(L)'
;MPGASTTTINVRAPEEVRELIDRAAALSGKTRTDFMLEASSEKARQVLLDQTLFQLDEAQFQAFEALMSAPLKDNEAVRRLLSTRAPWEQ
;
A
#
# COMPACT_ATOMS: atom_id res chain seq x y z
N MET A 1 -22.40 1.28 2.36
CA MET A 1 -21.13 1.25 1.63
C MET A 1 -21.22 2.27 0.50
N PRO A 2 -20.43 3.35 0.48
CA PRO A 2 -20.38 4.20 -0.71
C PRO A 2 -19.81 3.34 -1.85
N GLY A 3 -20.58 3.21 -2.94
CA GLY A 3 -20.20 2.41 -4.10
C GLY A 3 -18.96 3.00 -4.76
N ALA A 4 -17.96 2.15 -5.04
CA ALA A 4 -16.74 2.57 -5.70
C ALA A 4 -17.06 3.22 -7.05
N SER A 5 -16.79 4.51 -7.18
CA SER A 5 -16.91 5.24 -8.44
C SER A 5 -15.79 4.81 -9.38
N THR A 6 -16.14 4.19 -10.51
CA THR A 6 -15.18 3.83 -11.56
C THR A 6 -14.65 5.10 -12.24
N THR A 7 -13.32 5.18 -12.42
CA THR A 7 -12.65 6.31 -13.10
C THR A 7 -11.79 5.77 -14.24
N THR A 8 -11.85 6.43 -15.41
CA THR A 8 -11.07 6.03 -16.59
C THR A 8 -9.63 6.50 -16.49
N ILE A 9 -8.67 5.60 -16.73
CA ILE A 9 -7.24 5.91 -16.83
C ILE A 9 -6.81 5.80 -18.29
N ASN A 10 -6.34 6.91 -18.87
CA ASN A 10 -5.84 6.95 -20.24
C ASN A 10 -4.30 6.92 -20.24
N VAL A 11 -3.70 5.97 -20.97
CA VAL A 11 -2.24 5.81 -21.06
C VAL A 11 -1.82 5.74 -22.52
N ARG A 12 -0.75 6.45 -22.87
CA ARG A 12 -0.08 6.34 -24.18
C ARG A 12 1.17 5.49 -24.02
N ALA A 13 1.39 4.56 -24.95
CA ALA A 13 2.55 3.69 -24.96
C ALA A 13 3.08 3.53 -26.39
N PRO A 14 4.41 3.39 -26.58
CA PRO A 14 4.99 2.93 -27.84
C PRO A 14 4.44 1.55 -28.25
N GLU A 15 4.45 1.25 -29.54
CA GLU A 15 3.93 -0.01 -30.08
C GLU A 15 4.66 -1.23 -29.49
N GLU A 16 5.99 -1.17 -29.37
CA GLU A 16 6.80 -2.23 -28.78
C GLU A 16 6.41 -2.55 -27.33
N VAL A 17 6.12 -1.52 -26.53
CA VAL A 17 5.68 -1.68 -25.13
C VAL A 17 4.30 -2.32 -25.10
N ARG A 18 3.40 -1.90 -25.99
CA ARG A 18 2.07 -2.51 -26.11
C ARG A 18 2.16 -3.98 -26.48
N GLU A 19 2.97 -4.34 -27.47
CA GLU A 19 3.14 -5.74 -27.87
C GLU A 19 3.68 -6.61 -26.73
N LEU A 20 4.67 -6.09 -25.98
CA LEU A 20 5.22 -6.77 -24.82
C LEU A 20 4.13 -7.06 -23.76
N ILE A 21 3.30 -6.05 -23.45
CA ILE A 21 2.19 -6.18 -22.51
C ILE A 21 1.15 -7.18 -23.04
N ASP A 22 0.77 -7.09 -24.31
CA ASP A 22 -0.23 -7.97 -24.92
C ASP A 22 0.22 -9.44 -24.83
N ARG A 23 1.51 -9.74 -25.08
CA ARG A 23 2.08 -11.08 -24.92
C ARG A 23 2.06 -11.55 -23.46
N ALA A 24 2.44 -10.70 -22.51
CA ALA A 24 2.43 -11.04 -21.08
C ALA A 24 1.00 -11.30 -20.54
N ALA A 25 0.04 -10.48 -20.98
CA ALA A 25 -1.37 -10.65 -20.64
C ALA A 25 -1.92 -11.98 -21.19
N ALA A 26 -1.60 -12.31 -22.44
CA ALA A 26 -1.99 -13.57 -23.06
C ALA A 26 -1.44 -14.80 -22.32
N LEU A 27 -0.16 -14.79 -21.95
CA LEU A 27 0.47 -15.86 -21.15
C LEU A 27 -0.16 -15.98 -19.75
N SER A 28 -0.67 -14.88 -19.21
CA SER A 28 -1.33 -14.84 -17.91
C SER A 28 -2.83 -15.18 -17.98
N GLY A 29 -3.39 -15.41 -19.18
CA GLY A 29 -4.82 -15.66 -19.38
C GLY A 29 -5.72 -14.46 -19.06
N LYS A 30 -5.19 -13.23 -19.11
CA LYS A 30 -5.88 -11.99 -18.72
C LYS A 30 -6.08 -11.08 -19.93
N THR A 31 -7.06 -10.19 -19.85
CA THR A 31 -7.14 -9.08 -20.82
C THR A 31 -5.99 -8.10 -20.58
N ARG A 32 -5.59 -7.34 -21.60
CA ARG A 32 -4.58 -6.29 -21.43
C ARG A 32 -4.93 -5.33 -20.30
N THR A 33 -6.20 -4.90 -20.22
CA THR A 33 -6.65 -3.93 -19.22
C THR A 33 -6.51 -4.50 -17.81
N ASP A 34 -6.93 -5.75 -17.60
CA ASP A 34 -6.84 -6.40 -16.29
C ASP A 34 -5.38 -6.59 -15.88
N PHE A 35 -4.55 -7.08 -16.80
CA PHE A 35 -3.11 -7.23 -16.57
C PHE A 35 -2.45 -5.90 -16.18
N MET A 36 -2.74 -4.83 -16.92
CA MET A 36 -2.21 -3.50 -16.66
C MET A 36 -2.68 -2.93 -15.31
N LEU A 37 -3.96 -3.08 -14.98
CA LEU A 37 -4.50 -2.61 -13.70
C LEU A 37 -3.87 -3.35 -12.53
N GLU A 38 -3.75 -4.67 -12.63
CA GLU A 38 -3.17 -5.49 -11.58
C GLU A 38 -1.69 -5.19 -11.36
N ALA A 39 -0.89 -5.19 -12.44
CA ALA A 39 0.53 -4.88 -12.38
C ALA A 39 0.80 -3.46 -11.84
N SER A 40 0.01 -2.47 -12.29
CA SER A 40 0.12 -1.09 -11.80
C SER A 40 -0.24 -1.00 -10.32
N SER A 41 -1.28 -1.70 -9.90
CA SER A 41 -1.73 -1.71 -8.49
C SER A 41 -0.72 -2.41 -7.59
N GLU A 42 -0.16 -3.52 -8.03
CA GLU A 42 0.91 -4.23 -7.32
C GLU A 42 2.13 -3.34 -7.15
N LYS A 43 2.59 -2.72 -8.24
CA LYS A 43 3.75 -1.85 -8.16
C LYS A 43 3.50 -0.63 -7.30
N ALA A 44 2.32 -0.02 -7.39
CA ALA A 44 1.93 1.09 -6.52
C ALA A 44 1.96 0.69 -5.04
N ARG A 45 1.39 -0.48 -4.68
CA ARG A 45 1.45 -1.00 -3.31
C ARG A 45 2.90 -1.23 -2.85
N GLN A 46 3.73 -1.82 -3.70
CA GLN A 46 5.13 -2.04 -3.36
C GLN A 46 5.86 -0.72 -3.08
N VAL A 47 5.70 0.28 -3.93
CA VAL A 47 6.32 1.60 -3.73
C VAL A 47 5.84 2.26 -2.43
N LEU A 48 4.56 2.13 -2.09
CA LEU A 48 4.02 2.64 -0.83
C LEU A 48 4.55 1.87 0.39
N LEU A 49 4.75 0.55 0.28
CA LEU A 49 5.32 -0.26 1.36
C LEU A 49 6.81 0.01 1.54
N ASP A 50 7.53 0.28 0.46
CA ASP A 50 8.94 0.66 0.47
C ASP A 50 9.14 2.11 0.91
N GLN A 51 8.07 2.87 1.14
CA GLN A 51 8.14 4.26 1.58
C GLN A 51 8.71 4.34 3.00
N THR A 52 9.95 4.80 3.10
CA THR A 52 10.66 5.02 4.37
C THR A 52 10.64 6.49 4.83
N LEU A 53 10.31 7.42 3.93
CA LEU A 53 10.23 8.85 4.21
C LEU A 53 8.77 9.32 4.15
N PHE A 54 8.28 9.82 5.28
CA PHE A 54 6.98 10.47 5.40
C PHE A 54 7.19 11.98 5.48
N GLN A 55 6.77 12.70 4.45
CA GLN A 55 6.75 14.16 4.48
C GLN A 55 5.50 14.61 5.23
N LEU A 56 5.70 15.38 6.29
CA LEU A 56 4.64 15.95 7.10
C LEU A 56 4.67 17.48 6.93
N ASP A 57 3.51 18.09 6.80
CA ASP A 57 3.37 19.52 7.03
C ASP A 57 3.51 19.84 8.53
N GLU A 58 3.59 21.13 8.88
CA GLU A 58 3.84 21.54 10.26
C GLU A 58 2.73 21.11 11.23
N ALA A 59 1.46 21.13 10.79
CA ALA A 59 0.35 20.69 11.63
C ALA A 59 0.40 19.17 11.87
N GLN A 60 0.72 18.40 10.83
CA GLN A 60 0.89 16.96 10.91
C GLN A 60 2.09 16.57 11.80
N PHE A 61 3.19 17.31 11.72
CA PHE A 61 4.36 17.09 12.55
C PHE A 61 4.08 17.37 14.03
N GLN A 62 3.42 18.49 14.35
CA GLN A 62 3.01 18.82 15.72
C GLN A 62 2.06 17.75 16.30
N ALA A 63 1.10 17.27 15.51
CA ALA A 63 0.21 16.19 15.93
C ALA A 63 0.98 14.88 16.19
N PHE A 64 1.97 14.57 15.37
CA PHE A 64 2.84 13.42 15.55
C PHE A 64 3.67 13.52 16.84
N GLU A 65 4.30 14.67 17.11
CA GLU A 65 5.05 14.88 18.36
C GLU A 65 4.15 14.79 19.60
N ALA A 66 2.93 15.31 19.54
CA ALA A 66 1.95 15.19 20.61
C ALA A 66 1.57 13.72 20.88
N LEU A 67 1.43 12.90 19.82
CA LEU A 67 1.16 11.47 19.96
C LEU A 67 2.36 10.70 20.52
N MET A 68 3.59 11.08 20.15
CA MET A 68 4.81 10.40 20.61
C MET A 68 5.19 10.75 22.05
N SER A 69 4.88 11.97 22.50
CA SER A 69 5.09 12.41 23.88
C SER A 69 3.97 11.98 24.82
N ALA A 70 2.82 11.54 24.31
CA ALA A 70 1.71 11.09 25.13
C ALA A 70 2.06 9.78 25.88
N PRO A 71 1.82 9.70 27.19
CA PRO A 71 1.96 8.45 27.92
C PRO A 71 1.00 7.41 27.34
N LEU A 72 1.44 6.14 27.29
CA LEU A 72 0.56 5.03 26.95
C LEU A 72 -0.62 5.03 27.94
N LYS A 73 -1.80 5.43 27.45
CA LYS A 73 -3.03 5.28 28.21
C LYS A 73 -3.19 3.82 28.58
N ASP A 74 -3.79 3.55 29.74
CA ASP A 74 -3.97 2.19 30.22
C ASP A 74 -4.75 1.36 29.19
N ASN A 75 -4.01 0.54 28.43
CA ASN A 75 -4.50 -0.20 27.28
C ASN A 75 -4.33 -1.68 27.57
N GLU A 76 -5.45 -2.34 27.87
CA GLU A 76 -5.50 -3.75 28.22
C GLU A 76 -4.88 -4.64 27.13
N ALA A 77 -5.04 -4.28 25.85
CA ALA A 77 -4.46 -5.04 24.74
C ALA A 77 -2.93 -4.94 24.70
N VAL A 78 -2.37 -3.76 24.99
CA VAL A 78 -0.90 -3.57 25.07
C VAL A 78 -0.33 -4.34 26.27
N ARG A 79 -1.00 -4.29 27.43
CA ARG A 79 -0.59 -5.09 28.60
C ARG A 79 -0.60 -6.59 28.30
N ARG A 80 -1.65 -7.08 27.63
CA ARG A 80 -1.75 -8.49 27.20
C ARG A 80 -0.63 -8.86 26.23
N LEU A 81 -0.35 -8.02 25.23
CA LEU A 81 0.74 -8.24 24.27
C LEU A 81 2.11 -8.32 24.98
N LEU A 82 2.43 -7.36 25.84
CA LEU A 82 3.70 -7.33 26.58
C LEU A 82 3.84 -8.46 27.60
N SER A 83 2.72 -9.04 28.07
CA SER A 83 2.72 -10.19 28.98
C SER A 83 2.74 -11.54 28.23
N THR A 84 2.63 -11.52 26.90
CA THR A 84 2.65 -12.74 26.09
C THR A 84 4.09 -13.18 25.88
N ARG A 85 4.38 -14.46 26.16
CA ARG A 85 5.71 -15.05 25.93
C ARG A 85 6.09 -14.92 24.46
N ALA A 86 7.34 -14.56 24.18
CA ALA A 86 7.74 -14.35 22.80
C ALA A 86 7.70 -15.69 22.02
N PRO A 87 7.32 -15.70 20.73
CA PRO A 87 7.18 -16.93 19.95
C PRO A 87 8.46 -17.78 19.85
N TRP A 88 9.63 -17.19 20.05
CA TRP A 88 10.94 -17.86 20.00
C TRP A 88 11.44 -18.37 21.36
N GLU A 89 10.68 -18.14 22.44
CA GLU A 89 11.00 -18.68 23.76
C GLU A 89 10.29 -20.02 24.01
N GLN A 90 9.62 -20.59 23.01
CA GLN A 90 8.99 -21.91 23.06
C GLN A 90 9.98 -23.04 22.80
#